data_AF-A0A8I2Z3A4-F1
#
_entry.id   AF-A0A8I2Z3A4-F1
#
_cell.length_a   1.000
_cell.length_b   1.000
_cell.length_c   1.000
_cell.angle_alpha   90.00
_cell.angle_beta   90.00
_cell.angle_gamma   90.00
#
_symmetry.space_group_name_H-M   'P 1'
#
loop_
_entity.id
_entity.type
_entity.pdbx_description
1 polymer ?
#
loop_
_entity_poly.entity_id
_entity_poly.type
_entity_poly.pdbx_seq_one_letter_code
_entity_poly.pdbx_strand_id
1 'polypeptide(L)'
;MNFLRRISKADNYDIQCRTIGKYLTEISLLDHRFLAYRPSHVAAGAMYLARMILDRGEWDETIAYYAGYTEEEVEPVAHLMVDYLARPVVHEAFFKKYASKKFLKASILTRSWAKRMAAHFGITDTHLSLDQISTREDDSHYGQY
;
A
#
# COMPACT_ATOMS: atom_id res chain seq x y z
N MET A 1 -5.76 4.01 16.14
CA MET A 1 -6.28 3.16 15.05
C MET A 1 -7.82 3.27 14.93
N ASN A 2 -8.36 4.44 14.57
CA ASN A 2 -9.81 4.61 14.40
C ASN A 2 -10.30 4.45 12.95
N PHE A 3 -9.49 4.83 11.95
CA PHE A 3 -9.87 4.80 10.53
C PHE A 3 -10.04 3.39 9.95
N LEU A 4 -9.02 2.52 10.07
CA LEU A 4 -9.12 1.12 9.63
C LEU A 4 -10.31 0.39 10.26
N ARG A 5 -10.63 0.67 11.53
CA ARG A 5 -11.77 0.04 12.21
C ARG A 5 -13.10 0.47 11.59
N ARG A 6 -13.23 1.74 11.20
CA ARG A 6 -14.43 2.30 10.56
C ARG A 6 -14.65 1.68 9.17
N ILE A 7 -13.61 1.62 8.35
CA ILE A 7 -13.68 1.04 7.00
C ILE A 7 -13.91 -0.48 7.08
N SER A 8 -13.20 -1.16 7.97
CA SER A 8 -13.38 -2.62 8.18
C SER A 8 -14.80 -2.99 8.60
N LYS A 9 -15.55 -2.09 9.27
CA LYS A 9 -16.96 -2.32 9.56
C LYS A 9 -17.83 -2.32 8.30
N ALA A 10 -17.54 -1.43 7.34
CA ALA A 10 -18.20 -1.42 6.04
C ALA A 10 -17.85 -2.68 5.23
N ASP A 11 -16.63 -3.17 5.39
CA ASP A 11 -16.10 -4.40 4.78
C ASP A 11 -16.46 -5.69 5.55
N ASN A 12 -17.54 -5.67 6.34
CA ASN A 12 -18.02 -6.81 7.15
C ASN A 12 -16.96 -7.51 8.02
N TYR A 13 -15.96 -6.76 8.50
CA TYR A 13 -14.85 -7.22 9.33
C TYR A 13 -14.04 -8.39 8.74
N ASP A 14 -13.83 -8.43 7.41
CA ASP A 14 -12.96 -9.44 6.80
C ASP A 14 -11.55 -9.44 7.44
N ILE A 15 -11.18 -10.59 8.00
CA ILE A 15 -9.96 -10.73 8.81
C ILE A 15 -8.72 -10.61 7.92
N GLN A 16 -8.76 -11.12 6.69
CA GLN A 16 -7.64 -11.06 5.77
C GLN A 16 -7.41 -9.62 5.31
N CYS A 17 -8.49 -8.95 4.89
CA CYS A 17 -8.48 -7.56 4.45
C CYS A 17 -7.95 -6.66 5.56
N ARG A 18 -8.43 -6.82 6.79
CA ARG A 18 -7.93 -6.05 7.95
C ARG A 18 -6.46 -6.34 8.28
N THR A 19 -6.00 -7.58 8.09
CA THR A 19 -4.61 -7.95 8.35
C THR A 19 -3.68 -7.33 7.31
N ILE A 20 -4.08 -7.37 6.04
CA ILE A 20 -3.37 -6.71 4.93
C ILE A 20 -3.42 -5.19 5.12
N GLY A 21 -4.57 -4.60 5.44
CA GLY A 21 -4.71 -3.17 5.67
C GLY A 21 -3.80 -2.64 6.78
N LYS A 22 -3.61 -3.39 7.88
CA LYS A 22 -2.64 -3.06 8.93
C LYS A 22 -1.20 -3.08 8.41
N TYR A 23 -0.85 -4.13 7.66
CA TYR A 23 0.47 -4.25 7.04
C TYR A 23 0.76 -3.08 6.10
N LEU A 24 -0.16 -2.80 5.19
CA LEU A 24 -0.06 -1.70 4.22
C LEU A 24 -0.01 -0.33 4.90
N THR A 25 -0.77 -0.14 5.99
CA THR A 25 -0.67 1.11 6.78
C THR A 25 0.71 1.25 7.42
N GLU A 26 1.33 0.17 7.94
CA GLU A 26 2.69 0.23 8.50
C GLU A 26 3.77 0.53 7.44
N ILE A 27 3.53 0.26 6.14
CA ILE A 27 4.45 0.67 5.06
C ILE A 27 4.61 2.20 5.01
N SER A 28 3.54 2.96 5.27
CA SER A 28 3.60 4.43 5.30
C SER A 28 4.56 5.01 6.34
N LEU A 29 4.96 4.19 7.33
CA LEU A 29 5.93 4.59 8.35
C LEU A 29 7.39 4.35 7.90
N LEU A 30 7.58 3.61 6.81
CA LEU A 30 8.89 3.21 6.28
C LEU A 30 9.24 3.96 4.99
N ASP A 31 8.25 4.51 4.30
CA ASP A 31 8.41 5.23 3.05
C ASP A 31 7.95 6.69 3.19
N HIS A 32 8.91 7.61 3.07
CA HIS A 32 8.70 9.03 3.28
C HIS A 32 7.71 9.67 2.28
N ARG A 33 7.47 9.04 1.12
CA ARG A 33 6.50 9.53 0.12
C ARG A 33 5.07 9.58 0.67
N PHE A 34 4.78 8.80 1.71
CA PHE A 34 3.48 8.83 2.39
C PHE A 34 3.28 10.03 3.32
N LEU A 35 4.31 10.83 3.61
CA LEU A 35 4.20 12.04 4.44
C LEU A 35 3.28 13.10 3.83
N ALA A 36 3.07 13.05 2.51
CA ALA A 36 2.12 13.93 1.82
C ALA A 36 0.65 13.62 2.16
N TYR A 37 0.36 12.45 2.72
CA TYR A 37 -1.00 11.97 2.95
C TYR A 37 -1.39 11.97 4.42
N ARG A 38 -2.67 12.27 4.69
CA ARG A 38 -3.22 12.18 6.05
C ARG A 38 -3.31 10.71 6.48
N PRO A 39 -3.18 10.39 7.79
CA PRO A 39 -3.34 9.01 8.27
C PRO A 39 -4.69 8.35 7.92
N SER A 40 -5.77 9.13 7.76
CA SER A 40 -7.06 8.64 7.28
C SER A 40 -7.02 8.19 5.82
N HIS A 41 -6.29 8.93 4.99
CA HIS A 41 -6.12 8.68 3.57
C HIS A 41 -5.25 7.45 3.32
N VAL A 42 -4.14 7.33 4.08
CA VAL A 42 -3.32 6.12 4.10
C VAL A 42 -4.14 4.89 4.49
N ALA A 43 -4.98 4.99 5.52
CA ALA A 43 -5.84 3.89 5.93
C ALA A 43 -6.89 3.53 4.86
N ALA A 44 -7.40 4.50 4.11
CA ALA A 44 -8.32 4.28 3.00
C ALA A 44 -7.62 3.59 1.83
N GLY A 45 -6.47 4.09 1.37
CA GLY A 45 -5.67 3.45 0.32
C GLY A 45 -5.19 2.04 0.68
N ALA A 46 -4.84 1.81 1.96
CA ALA A 46 -4.52 0.48 2.46
C ALA A 46 -5.70 -0.50 2.36
N MET A 47 -6.91 -0.06 2.70
CA MET A 47 -8.11 -0.91 2.60
C MET A 47 -8.54 -1.14 1.16
N TYR A 48 -8.46 -0.10 0.32
CA TYR A 48 -8.70 -0.20 -1.11
C TYR A 48 -7.80 -1.26 -1.76
N LEU A 49 -6.49 -1.14 -1.54
CA LEU A 49 -5.52 -2.10 -2.08
C LEU A 49 -5.70 -3.50 -1.47
N ALA A 50 -6.04 -3.61 -0.18
CA ALA A 50 -6.32 -4.90 0.44
C ALA A 50 -7.52 -5.62 -0.19
N ARG A 51 -8.60 -4.88 -0.50
CA ARG A 51 -9.78 -5.41 -1.19
C ARG A 51 -9.44 -5.85 -2.61
N MET A 52 -8.65 -5.06 -3.34
CA MET A 52 -8.19 -5.41 -4.69
C MET A 52 -7.31 -6.68 -4.69
N ILE A 53 -6.40 -6.83 -3.73
CA ILE A 53 -5.53 -8.01 -3.59
C ILE A 53 -6.34 -9.29 -3.33
N LEU A 54 -7.45 -9.17 -2.60
CA LEU A 54 -8.31 -10.27 -2.15
C LEU A 54 -9.55 -10.47 -3.01
N ASP A 55 -9.68 -9.73 -4.11
CA ASP A 55 -10.83 -9.76 -5.01
C ASP A 55 -12.18 -9.60 -4.27
N ARG A 56 -12.28 -8.52 -3.47
CA ARG A 56 -13.47 -8.23 -2.63
C ARG A 56 -14.51 -7.34 -3.30
N GLY A 57 -14.42 -7.18 -4.62
CA GLY A 57 -15.27 -6.28 -5.39
C GLY A 57 -14.81 -4.84 -5.32
N GLU A 58 -15.57 -3.98 -5.98
CA GLU A 58 -15.26 -2.58 -6.24
C GLU A 58 -15.24 -1.71 -4.97
N TRP A 59 -14.73 -0.48 -5.10
CA TRP A 59 -14.80 0.55 -4.08
C TRP A 59 -16.15 1.29 -4.17
N ASP A 60 -17.19 0.63 -3.66
CA ASP A 60 -18.56 1.15 -3.76
C ASP A 60 -18.82 2.40 -2.91
N GLU A 61 -19.98 3.04 -3.15
CA GLU A 61 -20.42 4.25 -2.45
C GLU A 61 -20.49 4.07 -0.92
N THR A 62 -20.79 2.86 -0.44
CA THR A 62 -20.88 2.58 1.00
C THR A 62 -19.50 2.64 1.62
N ILE A 63 -18.51 1.99 1.00
CA ILE A 63 -17.13 2.00 1.48
C ILE A 63 -16.54 3.39 1.35
N ALA A 64 -16.77 4.09 0.24
CA ALA A 64 -16.34 5.46 0.03
C ALA A 64 -16.89 6.39 1.14
N TYR A 65 -18.18 6.27 1.48
CA TYR A 65 -18.80 7.04 2.56
C TYR A 65 -18.12 6.79 3.92
N TYR A 66 -17.84 5.54 4.28
CA TYR A 66 -17.19 5.22 5.56
C TYR A 66 -15.68 5.51 5.56
N ALA A 67 -15.01 5.44 4.41
CA ALA A 67 -13.62 5.84 4.27
C ALA A 67 -13.46 7.36 4.33
N GLY A 68 -14.42 8.09 3.74
CA GLY A 68 -14.36 9.53 3.52
C GLY A 68 -13.54 9.91 2.28
N TYR A 69 -13.36 8.96 1.36
CA TYR A 69 -12.59 9.13 0.13
C TYR A 69 -13.20 8.29 -0.99
N THR A 70 -13.31 8.89 -2.17
CA THR A 70 -13.66 8.24 -3.44
C THR A 70 -12.54 7.32 -3.93
N GLU A 71 -12.82 6.51 -4.95
CA GLU A 71 -11.81 5.63 -5.56
C GLU A 71 -10.64 6.44 -6.13
N GLU A 72 -10.97 7.51 -6.87
CA GLU A 72 -10.02 8.41 -7.50
C GLU A 72 -9.12 9.11 -6.47
N GLU A 73 -9.67 9.42 -5.30
CA GLU A 73 -8.88 10.00 -4.21
C GLU A 73 -7.93 8.99 -3.58
N VAL A 74 -8.30 7.71 -3.44
CA VAL A 74 -7.44 6.69 -2.78
C VAL A 74 -6.42 6.06 -3.72
N GLU A 75 -6.65 6.09 -5.03
CA GLU A 75 -5.79 5.48 -6.05
C GLU A 75 -4.32 5.92 -5.96
N PRO A 76 -3.97 7.21 -5.79
CA PRO A 76 -2.57 7.64 -5.65
C PRO A 76 -1.85 7.03 -4.44
N VAL A 77 -2.57 6.83 -3.32
CA VAL A 77 -2.02 6.18 -2.12
C VAL A 77 -1.78 4.69 -2.38
N ALA A 78 -2.73 4.03 -3.04
CA ALA A 78 -2.61 2.63 -3.40
C ALA A 78 -1.45 2.40 -4.38
N HIS A 79 -1.28 3.30 -5.36
CA HIS A 79 -0.18 3.27 -6.32
C HIS A 79 1.19 3.26 -5.61
N LEU A 80 1.42 4.18 -4.66
CA LEU A 80 2.64 4.20 -3.86
C LEU A 80 2.87 2.90 -3.07
N MET A 81 1.79 2.29 -2.56
CA MET A 81 1.89 1.00 -1.87
C MET A 81 2.29 -0.13 -2.82
N VAL A 82 1.72 -0.18 -4.04
CA VAL A 82 2.11 -1.15 -5.06
C VAL A 82 3.58 -0.98 -5.43
N ASP A 83 4.02 0.26 -5.62
CA ASP A 83 5.41 0.58 -5.91
C ASP A 83 6.37 0.07 -4.82
N TYR A 84 6.11 0.38 -3.55
CA TYR A 84 6.89 -0.15 -2.42
C TYR A 84 6.92 -1.70 -2.41
N LEU A 85 5.77 -2.34 -2.70
CA LEU A 85 5.64 -3.79 -2.65
C LEU A 85 6.35 -4.51 -3.80
N ALA A 86 6.41 -3.88 -4.98
CA ALA A 86 7.03 -4.43 -6.17
C ALA A 86 8.57 -4.43 -6.09
N ARG A 87 9.15 -3.48 -5.36
CA ARG A 87 10.60 -3.27 -5.18
C ARG A 87 11.28 -4.31 -4.29
N PRO A 88 12.62 -4.36 -4.15
CA PRO A 88 13.28 -5.27 -3.20
C PRO A 88 12.94 -4.97 -1.73
N VAL A 89 13.06 -5.97 -0.85
CA VAL A 89 12.83 -5.77 0.59
C VAL A 89 14.02 -5.04 1.19
N VAL A 90 13.80 -3.88 1.79
CA VAL A 90 14.83 -3.14 2.55
C VAL A 90 14.76 -3.51 4.04
N HIS A 91 13.55 -3.61 4.60
CA HIS A 91 13.33 -3.87 6.02
C HIS A 91 12.97 -5.34 6.31
N GLU A 92 13.98 -6.19 6.42
CA GLU A 92 13.84 -7.64 6.64
C GLU A 92 13.00 -8.02 7.87
N ALA A 93 13.20 -7.35 9.01
CA ALA A 93 12.46 -7.66 10.23
C ALA A 93 10.95 -7.38 10.08
N PHE A 94 10.60 -6.26 9.42
CA PHE A 94 9.22 -5.91 9.12
C PHE A 94 8.59 -6.90 8.15
N PHE A 95 9.31 -7.29 7.09
CA PHE A 95 8.88 -8.33 6.16
C PHE A 95 8.62 -9.67 6.89
N LYS A 96 9.57 -10.12 7.72
CA LYS A 96 9.48 -11.40 8.47
C LYS A 96 8.34 -11.40 9.50
N LYS A 97 8.10 -10.29 10.19
CA LYS A 97 6.93 -10.12 11.09
C LYS A 97 5.64 -10.50 10.36
N TYR A 98 5.39 -9.85 9.23
CA TYR A 98 4.16 -10.04 8.44
C TYR A 98 4.18 -11.28 7.54
N ALA A 99 5.32 -11.95 7.40
CA ALA A 99 5.46 -13.24 6.72
C ALA A 99 5.14 -14.44 7.64
N SER A 100 4.81 -14.21 8.91
CA SER A 100 4.44 -15.27 9.84
C SER A 100 2.98 -15.70 9.69
N LYS A 101 2.62 -16.91 10.15
CA LYS A 101 1.24 -17.41 10.14
C LYS A 101 0.29 -16.51 10.96
N LYS A 102 0.81 -15.88 12.03
CA LYS A 102 0.07 -14.92 12.87
C LYS A 102 -0.51 -13.75 12.08
N PHE A 103 0.18 -13.34 11.01
CA PHE A 103 -0.23 -12.26 10.12
C PHE A 103 -0.66 -12.76 8.75
N LEU A 104 -1.12 -14.02 8.67
CA LEU A 104 -1.70 -14.63 7.46
C LEU A 104 -0.79 -14.53 6.23
N LYS A 105 0.53 -14.52 6.43
CA LYS A 105 1.52 -14.36 5.35
C LYS A 105 1.31 -13.07 4.52
N ALA A 106 0.74 -12.03 5.11
CA ALA A 106 0.35 -10.80 4.43
C ALA A 106 1.48 -10.18 3.59
N SER A 107 2.71 -10.11 4.10
CA SER A 107 3.84 -9.55 3.35
C SER A 107 4.24 -10.39 2.14
N ILE A 108 4.06 -11.71 2.19
CA ILE A 108 4.34 -12.60 1.05
C ILE A 108 3.26 -12.44 0.00
N LEU A 109 1.99 -12.49 0.41
CA LEU A 109 0.83 -12.40 -0.48
C LEU A 109 0.82 -11.08 -1.26
N THR A 110 0.89 -9.96 -0.54
CA THR A 110 0.81 -8.60 -1.11
C THR A 110 1.96 -8.31 -2.07
N ARG A 111 3.19 -8.71 -1.73
CA ARG A 111 4.35 -8.52 -2.61
C ARG A 111 4.31 -9.42 -3.83
N SER A 112 3.87 -10.67 -3.69
CA SER A 112 3.65 -11.56 -4.82
C SER A 112 2.61 -10.99 -5.79
N TRP A 113 1.51 -10.45 -5.27
CA TRP A 113 0.49 -9.78 -6.06
C TRP A 113 1.04 -8.53 -6.75
N ALA A 114 1.71 -7.65 -6.00
CA ALA A 114 2.24 -6.38 -6.53
C ALA A 114 3.26 -6.60 -7.64
N LYS A 115 4.14 -7.60 -7.53
CA LYS A 115 5.10 -7.93 -8.59
C LYS A 115 4.43 -8.38 -9.89
N ARG A 116 3.28 -9.07 -9.83
CA ARG A 116 2.52 -9.44 -11.04
C ARG A 116 1.78 -8.24 -11.63
N MET A 117 1.35 -7.32 -10.79
CA MET A 117 0.55 -6.17 -11.19
C MET A 117 1.38 -4.93 -11.54
N ALA A 118 2.66 -4.87 -11.18
CA ALA A 118 3.53 -3.72 -11.33
C ALA A 118 3.43 -3.03 -12.71
N ALA A 119 3.46 -3.80 -13.81
CA ALA A 119 3.34 -3.27 -15.16
C ALA A 119 2.01 -2.54 -15.42
N HIS A 120 0.89 -3.01 -14.84
CA HIS A 120 -0.42 -2.36 -14.96
C HIS A 120 -0.47 -1.03 -14.23
N PHE A 121 0.33 -0.88 -13.17
CA PHE A 121 0.52 0.37 -12.45
C PHE A 121 1.63 1.25 -13.07
N GLY A 122 2.19 0.88 -14.23
CA GLY A 122 3.27 1.64 -14.87
C GLY A 122 4.62 1.55 -14.14
N ILE A 123 4.79 0.54 -13.27
CA ILE A 123 6.03 0.33 -12.49
C ILE A 123 6.92 -0.66 -13.24
N THR A 124 7.98 -0.16 -13.87
CA THR A 124 8.88 -0.93 -14.77
C THR A 124 10.18 -1.37 -14.11
N ASP A 125 10.79 -0.53 -13.27
CA ASP A 125 12.12 -0.77 -12.67
C ASP A 125 12.05 -1.39 -11.27
N THR A 126 11.40 -2.56 -11.18
CA THR A 126 11.14 -3.25 -9.91
C THR A 126 12.38 -3.82 -9.20
N HIS A 127 13.53 -3.85 -9.88
CA HIS A 127 14.79 -4.30 -9.29
C HIS A 127 15.49 -3.22 -8.46
N LEU A 128 15.11 -1.95 -8.64
CA LEU A 128 15.68 -0.82 -7.90
C LEU A 128 15.01 -0.65 -6.54
N SER A 129 15.82 -0.41 -5.51
CA SER A 129 15.32 0.01 -4.20
C SER A 129 14.78 1.45 -4.28
N LEU A 130 14.00 1.84 -3.26
CA LEU A 130 13.51 3.22 -3.15
C LEU A 130 14.65 4.21 -3.01
N ASP A 131 15.67 3.89 -2.20
CA ASP A 131 16.84 4.75 -2.02
C ASP A 131 17.59 5.00 -3.34
N GLN A 132 17.63 4.01 -4.23
CA GLN A 132 18.27 4.12 -5.55
C GLN A 132 17.47 4.99 -6.53
N ILE A 133 16.20 5.24 -6.27
CA ILE A 133 15.36 6.11 -7.12
C ILE A 133 15.45 7.54 -6.64
N SER A 134 15.33 7.75 -5.32
CA SER A 134 15.43 9.09 -4.74
C SER A 134 16.75 9.78 -5.15
N THR A 135 17.87 9.04 -5.15
CA THR A 135 19.17 9.59 -5.57
C THR A 135 19.23 9.97 -7.05
N ARG A 136 18.51 9.26 -7.93
CA ARG A 136 18.48 9.58 -9.36
C ARG A 136 17.64 10.81 -9.66
N GLU A 137 16.55 11.01 -8.91
CA GLU A 137 15.71 12.20 -9.02
C GLU A 137 16.49 13.44 -8.57
N ASP A 138 17.24 13.35 -7.46
CA ASP A 138 18.12 14.42 -6.99
C ASP A 138 19.18 14.77 -8.03
N ASP A 139 19.90 13.79 -8.59
CA ASP A 139 20.95 14.04 -9.60
C ASP A 139 20.40 14.70 -10.88
N SER A 140 19.19 14.34 -11.30
CA SER A 140 18.53 14.96 -12.45
C SER A 140 18.07 16.39 -12.19
N HIS A 141 17.79 16.76 -10.93
CA HIS A 141 17.44 18.11 -10.54
C HIS A 141 18.66 19.04 -10.46
N TYR A 142 19.83 18.52 -10.09
CA TYR A 142 21.08 19.28 -10.02
C TYR A 142 21.85 19.38 -11.36
N GLY A 143 21.55 18.52 -12.34
CA GLY A 143 22.22 18.54 -13.65
C GLY A 143 21.76 19.61 -14.66
N GLN A 144 20.89 20.54 -14.26
CA GLN A 144 20.31 21.58 -15.14
C GLN A 144 20.82 23.01 -14.87
N TYR A 145 21.88 23.18 -14.06
CA TYR A 145 22.51 24.48 -13.79
C TYR A 145 23.97 24.53 -14.22
#